data_AF-A0A543CJC1-F1
#
_entry.id   AF-A0A543CJC1-F1
#
_cell.length_a   1.000
_cell.length_b   1.000
_cell.length_c   1.000
_cell.angle_alpha   90.00
_cell.angle_beta   90.00
_cell.angle_gamma   90.00
#
_symmetry.space_group_name_H-M   'P 1'
#
loop_
_entity.id
_entity.type
_entity.pdbx_description
1 polymer ?
#
loop_
_entity_poly.entity_id
_entity_poly.type
_entity_poly.pdbx_seq_one_letter_code
_entity_poly.pdbx_strand_id
1 'polypeptide(L)' 'MSMSTLPTTRTTPVVLPGTRAALWLFGTVALCLAAYYFIGVDQGATSVFGNSMYIHEFVHDARHFLGFPCH' A
#
# COMPACT_ATOMS: atom_id res chain seq x y z
N MET A 1 -15.32 -40.70 -38.16
CA MET A 1 -14.60 -40.29 -36.93
C MET A 1 -15.05 -38.87 -36.62
N SER A 2 -15.84 -38.66 -35.57
CA SER A 2 -16.37 -37.33 -35.22
C SER A 2 -15.41 -36.69 -34.21
N MET A 3 -14.77 -35.58 -34.58
CA MET A 3 -13.89 -34.85 -33.67
C MET A 3 -14.73 -33.95 -32.76
N SER A 4 -14.68 -34.22 -31.46
CA SER A 4 -15.26 -33.35 -30.44
C SER A 4 -14.33 -32.15 -30.21
N THR A 5 -14.78 -30.95 -30.53
CA THR A 5 -14.06 -29.70 -30.26
C THR A 5 -14.27 -29.30 -28.81
N LEU A 6 -13.20 -29.30 -28.00
CA LEU A 6 -13.23 -28.78 -26.64
C LEU A 6 -13.32 -27.25 -26.68
N PRO A 7 -14.18 -26.62 -25.85
CA PRO A 7 -14.27 -25.18 -25.80
C PRO A 7 -12.92 -24.61 -25.35
N THR A 8 -12.31 -23.78 -26.19
CA THR A 8 -11.09 -23.05 -25.87
C THR A 8 -11.48 -21.78 -25.14
N THR A 9 -11.20 -21.69 -23.84
CA THR A 9 -11.39 -20.45 -23.08
C THR A 9 -10.38 -19.41 -23.56
N ARG A 10 -10.88 -18.32 -24.12
CA ARG A 10 -10.06 -17.20 -24.60
C ARG A 10 -9.94 -16.16 -23.51
N THR A 11 -8.71 -15.88 -23.09
CA THR A 11 -8.41 -14.76 -22.19
C THR A 11 -8.68 -13.45 -22.92
N THR A 12 -9.56 -12.63 -22.38
CA THR A 12 -9.79 -11.27 -22.87
C THR A 12 -9.01 -10.27 -22.01
N PRO A 13 -8.39 -9.24 -22.61
CA PRO A 13 -7.67 -8.24 -21.85
C PRO A 13 -8.64 -7.40 -21.01
N VAL A 14 -8.22 -7.06 -19.79
CA VAL A 14 -8.96 -6.11 -18.97
C VAL A 14 -8.72 -4.71 -19.53
N VAL A 15 -9.75 -4.14 -20.14
CA VAL A 15 -9.71 -2.77 -20.67
C VAL A 15 -10.25 -1.81 -19.60
N LEU A 16 -9.36 -1.05 -18.96
CA LEU A 16 -9.75 0.00 -18.03
C LEU A 16 -9.83 1.37 -18.73
N PRO A 17 -10.90 2.15 -18.52
CA PRO A 17 -10.90 3.57 -18.88
C PRO A 17 -9.72 4.30 -18.23
N GLY A 18 -9.06 5.20 -18.97
CA GLY A 18 -7.88 5.92 -18.50
C GLY A 18 -8.11 6.67 -17.19
N THR A 19 -9.31 7.22 -16.98
CA THR A 19 -9.69 7.89 -15.72
C THR A 19 -9.72 6.93 -14.53
N ARG A 20 -10.25 5.71 -14.70
CA ARG A 20 -10.25 4.69 -13.65
C ARG A 20 -8.84 4.22 -13.34
N ALA A 21 -8.02 4.00 -14.36
CA ALA A 21 -6.63 3.63 -14.19
C ALA A 21 -5.85 4.73 -13.42
N ALA A 22 -6.04 6.00 -13.80
CA ALA A 22 -5.42 7.13 -13.13
C ALA A 22 -5.83 7.26 -11.65
N LEU A 23 -7.12 7.06 -11.34
CA LEU A 23 -7.61 7.08 -9.96
C LEU A 23 -6.99 5.96 -9.11
N TRP A 24 -6.89 4.75 -9.65
CA TRP A 24 -6.22 3.64 -8.97
C TRP A 24 -4.75 3.94 -8.72
N LEU A 25 -4.02 4.37 -9.74
CA LEU A 25 -2.61 4.72 -9.61
C LEU A 25 -2.39 5.83 -8.59
N PHE A 26 -3.16 6.91 -8.67
CA PHE A 26 -3.09 8.02 -7.72
C PHE A 26 -3.38 7.55 -6.30
N GLY A 27 -4.45 6.76 -6.11
CA GLY A 27 -4.81 6.21 -4.80
C GLY A 27 -3.69 5.33 -4.22
N THR A 28 -3.10 4.46 -5.04
CA THR A 28 -1.97 3.63 -4.62
C THR A 28 -0.76 4.47 -4.25
N VAL A 29 -0.39 5.46 -5.07
CA VAL A 29 0.75 6.35 -4.78
C VAL A 29 0.50 7.13 -3.49
N ALA A 30 -0.68 7.70 -3.32
CA ALA A 30 -1.04 8.45 -2.12
C ALA A 30 -0.99 7.55 -0.86
N LEU A 31 -1.49 6.31 -0.95
CA LEU A 31 -1.44 5.36 0.15
C LEU A 31 0.00 4.97 0.50
N CYS A 32 0.85 4.71 -0.49
CA CYS A 32 2.26 4.39 -0.26
C CYS A 32 3.01 5.56 0.38
N LEU A 33 2.75 6.79 -0.07
CA LEU A 33 3.34 8.00 0.53
C LEU A 33 2.87 8.21 1.97
N ALA A 34 1.58 7.97 2.25
CA ALA A 34 1.05 8.04 3.61
C ALA A 34 1.71 6.99 4.53
N ALA A 35 1.85 5.74 4.06
CA ALA A 35 2.54 4.69 4.81
C ALA A 35 4.01 5.06 5.06
N TYR A 36 4.72 5.54 4.04
CA TYR A 36 6.10 6.00 4.17
C TYR A 36 6.23 7.13 5.20
N TYR A 37 5.32 8.10 5.17
CA TYR A 37 5.30 9.20 6.13
C TYR A 37 5.11 8.70 7.57
N PHE A 38 4.07 7.90 7.84
CA PHE A 38 3.79 7.47 9.22
C PHE A 38 4.82 6.50 9.79
N ILE A 39 5.42 5.65 8.96
CA ILE A 39 6.43 4.69 9.42
C ILE A 39 7.81 5.35 9.55
N GLY A 40 8.17 6.21 8.60
CA GLY A 40 9.54 6.74 8.48
C GLY A 40 9.72 8.17 8.97
N VAL A 41 8.74 9.04 8.74
CA VAL A 41 8.88 10.50 8.94
C VAL A 41 8.26 10.99 10.25
N ASP A 42 7.14 10.42 10.69
CA ASP A 42 6.42 10.84 11.90
C ASP A 42 7.12 10.37 13.19
N GLN A 43 8.29 10.95 13.48
CA GLN A 43 9.17 10.61 14.60
C GLN A 43 9.02 11.55 15.81
N GLY A 44 7.87 12.21 15.98
CA GLY A 44 7.57 13.08 17.13
C GLY A 44 8.01 14.55 17.00
N ALA A 45 8.94 14.88 16.10
CA ALA A 45 9.27 16.28 15.76
C ALA A 45 8.40 16.85 14.62
N THR A 46 7.92 15.96 13.76
CA THR A 46 7.07 16.29 12.60
C THR A 46 5.88 15.34 12.62
N SER A 47 4.74 15.78 13.17
CA SER A 47 3.48 15.05 13.09
C SER A 47 2.40 15.88 12.42
N VAL A 48 1.61 15.25 11.55
CA VAL A 48 0.40 15.87 10.99
C VAL A 48 -0.67 16.12 12.04
N PHE A 49 -0.53 15.51 13.22
CA PHE A 49 -1.39 15.70 14.38
C PHE A 49 -0.82 16.73 15.38
N GLY A 50 0.15 17.55 14.96
CA GLY A 50 0.73 18.61 15.79
C GLY A 50 1.91 18.13 16.64
N ASN A 51 2.02 18.62 17.88
CA ASN A 51 3.07 18.20 18.80
C ASN A 51 2.66 16.89 19.51
N SER A 52 2.76 15.79 18.78
CA SER A 52 2.27 14.47 19.18
C SER A 52 3.33 13.39 18.88
N MET A 53 3.45 12.43 19.78
CA MET A 53 4.37 11.28 19.67
C MET A 53 3.65 9.93 19.54
N TYR A 54 2.32 9.90 19.49
CA TYR A 54 1.55 8.65 19.49
C TYR A 54 1.94 7.69 18.36
N ILE A 55 2.14 8.21 17.13
CA ILE A 55 2.56 7.37 16.00
C ILE A 55 4.00 6.89 16.19
N HIS A 56 4.89 7.79 16.62
CA HIS A 56 6.28 7.45 16.91
C HIS A 56 6.36 6.31 17.92
N GLU A 57 5.71 6.43 19.07
CA GLU A 57 5.70 5.40 20.12
C GLU A 57 5.08 4.10 19.63
N PHE A 58 3.96 4.15 18.90
CA PHE A 58 3.34 2.95 18.33
C PHE A 58 4.27 2.19 17.38
N VAL A 59 4.91 2.90 16.44
CA VAL A 59 5.85 2.28 15.49
C VAL A 59 7.13 1.84 16.20
N HIS A 60 7.57 2.60 17.19
CA HIS A 60 8.71 2.30 18.03
C HIS A 60 8.49 1.00 18.83
N ASP A 61 7.32 0.81 19.43
CA ASP A 61 6.98 -0.40 20.16
C ASP A 61 6.78 -1.60 19.23
N ALA A 62 6.19 -1.38 18.05
CA ALA A 62 6.06 -2.43 17.04
C ALA A 62 7.41 -2.97 16.56
N ARG A 63 8.43 -2.12 16.39
CA ARG A 63 9.78 -2.60 16.02
C ARG A 63 10.42 -3.43 17.14
N HIS A 64 10.19 -3.07 18.40
CA HIS A 64 10.67 -3.84 19.55
C HIS A 64 9.95 -5.17 19.65
N PHE A 65 8.64 -5.19 19.42
CA PHE A 65 7.84 -6.41 19.37
C PHE A 65 8.36 -7.37 18.28
N LEU A 66 8.83 -6.85 17.15
CA LEU A 66 9.46 -7.63 16.08
C LEU A 66 10.94 -7.96 16.35
N GLY A 67 11.49 -7.58 17.50
CA GLY A 67 12.86 -7.91 17.92
C GLY A 67 13.95 -7.01 17.33
N PHE A 68 13.60 -5.91 16.68
CA PHE A 68 14.58 -4.94 16.20
C PHE A 68 15.11 -4.07 17.34
N PRO A 69 16.43 -3.85 17.44
CA PRO A 69 17.00 -2.99 18.47
C PRO A 69 16.68 -1.49 18.23
N CYS A 70 16.64 -0.74 19.33
CA CYS A 70 16.74 0.72 19.37
C CYS A 70 18.14 1.17 19.81
N HIS A 71 18.47 2.44 19.57
CA HIS A 71 19.68 3.08 20.10
C HIS A 71 19.55 3.35 21.60
#